data_AF-A0A5Z0UFD7-F1
#
_entry.id   AF-A0A5Z0UFD7-F1
#
_cell.length_a   1.000
_cell.length_b   1.000
_cell.length_c   1.000
_cell.angle_alpha   90.00
_cell.angle_beta   90.00
_cell.angle_gamma   90.00
#
_symmetry.space_group_name_H-M   'P 1'
#
loop_
_entity.id
_entity.type
_entity.pdbx_description
1 polymer ?
#
loop_
_entity_poly.entity_id
_entity_poly.type
_entity_poly.pdbx_seq_one_letter_code
_entity_poly.pdbx_strand_id
1 'polypeptide(L)'
;MDINEPVITSDKTVDESSSVDFDTCSEKSSIKYLESQLKQYQISLMVSVGESEEYKALFANLPDLRSELEMLYMKSREKSSTLMGQITAINNVLSYCKSSIL
;
A
#
# COMPACT_ATOMS: atom_id res chain seq x y z
N MET A 1 -18.39 51.55 -7.66
CA MET A 1 -19.50 50.78 -8.25
C MET A 1 -19.75 49.64 -7.31
N ASP A 2 -20.68 49.86 -6.38
CA ASP A 2 -21.19 48.86 -5.45
C ASP A 2 -22.10 47.91 -6.22
N ILE A 3 -21.89 46.61 -6.02
CA ILE A 3 -22.89 45.59 -6.33
C ILE A 3 -23.06 44.73 -5.10
N ASN A 4 -24.26 44.85 -4.55
CA ASN A 4 -24.80 44.17 -3.39
C ASN A 4 -24.90 42.65 -3.60
N GLU A 5 -24.73 41.91 -2.50
CA GLU A 5 -25.31 40.57 -2.29
C GLU A 5 -26.85 40.60 -2.26
N PRO A 6 -27.47 39.43 -2.51
CA PRO A 6 -28.30 38.79 -1.47
C PRO A 6 -27.96 37.28 -1.35
N VAL A 7 -27.65 36.74 -0.16
CA VAL A 7 -28.53 36.35 0.97
C VAL A 7 -29.41 35.10 0.71
N ILE A 8 -29.06 33.98 1.40
CA ILE A 8 -29.91 32.98 2.11
C ILE A 8 -30.89 32.14 1.25
N THR A 9 -31.18 30.86 1.44
CA THR A 9 -30.78 29.71 2.27
C THR A 9 -31.70 28.59 1.78
N SER A 10 -31.25 27.34 1.68
CA SER A 10 -32.11 26.18 2.00
C SER A 10 -31.27 24.92 2.09
N ASP A 11 -31.06 24.56 3.34
CA ASP A 11 -30.89 23.22 3.88
C ASP A 11 -31.72 22.14 3.16
N LYS A 12 -31.06 21.03 2.82
CA LYS A 12 -31.66 19.69 2.82
C LYS A 12 -30.64 18.71 3.40
N THR A 13 -30.63 18.68 4.73
CA THR A 13 -30.69 17.49 5.57
C THR A 13 -30.59 16.11 4.88
N VAL A 14 -29.59 15.35 5.33
CA VAL A 14 -29.72 13.99 5.90
C VAL A 14 -30.37 12.94 5.00
N ASP A 15 -29.57 12.05 4.43
CA ASP A 15 -29.35 10.69 4.95
C ASP A 15 -28.84 9.79 3.81
N GLU A 16 -27.55 9.50 3.81
CA GLU A 16 -27.12 8.21 3.31
C GLU A 16 -26.12 7.67 4.33
N SER A 17 -26.66 7.34 5.50
CA SER A 17 -26.20 6.21 6.28
C SER A 17 -26.21 4.97 5.38
N SER A 18 -25.20 4.87 4.50
CA SER A 18 -24.67 3.57 4.14
C SER A 18 -23.91 3.08 5.38
N SER A 19 -24.70 2.62 6.34
CA SER A 19 -24.30 1.60 7.29
C SER A 19 -23.75 0.46 6.45
N VAL A 20 -22.45 0.55 6.16
CA VAL A 20 -21.65 -0.60 5.78
C VAL A 20 -21.69 -1.49 7.00
N ASP A 21 -22.68 -2.38 7.00
CA ASP A 21 -22.79 -3.50 7.91
C ASP A 21 -21.43 -4.20 7.91
N PHE A 22 -20.63 -3.89 8.93
CA PHE A 22 -19.42 -4.64 9.27
C PHE A 22 -19.80 -5.95 9.97
N ASP A 23 -21.09 -6.20 10.11
CA ASP A 23 -21.67 -7.38 10.72
C ASP A 23 -21.65 -8.54 9.72
N THR A 24 -20.66 -9.41 9.95
CA THR A 24 -20.44 -10.74 9.36
C THR A 24 -19.53 -10.79 8.12
N CYS A 25 -18.39 -10.10 8.17
CA CYS A 25 -17.22 -10.56 7.42
C CYS A 25 -16.73 -11.86 8.07
N SER A 26 -17.21 -13.01 7.58
CA SER A 26 -16.71 -14.34 8.01
C SER A 26 -15.18 -14.33 8.03
N GLU A 27 -14.53 -14.90 9.04
CA GLU A 27 -13.05 -15.02 9.12
C GLU A 27 -12.42 -15.51 7.81
N LYS A 28 -13.15 -16.32 7.01
CA LYS A 28 -12.75 -16.75 5.67
C LYS A 28 -12.58 -15.60 4.67
N SER A 29 -13.43 -14.57 4.74
CA SER A 29 -13.35 -13.36 3.93
C SER A 29 -12.12 -12.52 4.33
N SER A 30 -11.87 -12.36 5.63
CA SER A 30 -10.67 -11.68 6.14
C SER A 30 -9.38 -12.41 5.74
N ILE A 31 -9.36 -13.74 5.80
CA ILE A 31 -8.22 -14.55 5.33
C ILE A 31 -7.98 -14.33 3.83
N LYS A 32 -9.03 -14.39 2.99
CA LYS A 32 -8.89 -14.14 1.54
C LYS A 32 -8.37 -12.75 1.24
N TYR A 33 -8.83 -11.73 1.97
CA TYR A 33 -8.33 -10.37 1.86
C TYR A 33 -6.82 -10.31 2.17
N LEU A 34 -6.39 -10.89 3.28
CA LEU A 34 -4.98 -10.92 3.68
C LEU A 34 -4.11 -11.69 2.68
N GLU A 35 -4.59 -12.82 2.15
CA GLU A 35 -3.88 -13.58 1.10
C GLU A 35 -3.75 -12.79 -0.21
N SER A 36 -4.76 -11.99 -0.56
CA SER A 36 -4.69 -11.08 -1.71
C SER A 36 -3.64 -9.99 -1.50
N GLN A 37 -3.63 -9.35 -0.32
CA GLN A 37 -2.64 -8.34 0.03
C GLN A 37 -1.22 -8.91 0.05
N LEU A 38 -1.05 -10.12 0.61
CA LEU A 38 0.24 -10.81 0.63
C LEU A 38 0.82 -10.99 -0.78
N LYS A 39 0.01 -11.44 -1.74
CA LYS A 39 0.42 -11.60 -3.14
C LYS A 39 0.87 -10.29 -3.77
N GLN A 40 0.13 -9.21 -3.53
CA GLN A 40 0.47 -7.89 -4.05
C GLN A 40 1.81 -7.37 -3.50
N TYR A 41 2.06 -7.58 -2.20
CA TYR A 41 3.34 -7.20 -1.59
C TYR A 41 4.49 -8.05 -2.09
N GLN A 42 4.29 -9.35 -2.33
CA GLN A 42 5.31 -10.22 -2.93
C GLN A 42 5.69 -9.78 -4.35
N ILE A 43 4.71 -9.44 -5.19
CA ILE A 43 4.94 -8.87 -6.53
C ILE A 43 5.73 -7.57 -6.42
N SER A 44 5.28 -6.66 -5.56
CA SER A 44 5.94 -5.36 -5.37
C SER A 44 7.38 -5.50 -4.87
N LEU A 45 7.65 -6.50 -4.02
CA LEU A 45 8.98 -6.80 -3.51
C LEU A 45 9.91 -7.26 -4.63
N MET A 46 9.43 -8.17 -5.48
CA MET A 46 10.22 -8.64 -6.63
C MET A 46 10.56 -7.49 -7.59
N VAL A 47 9.61 -6.58 -7.82
CA VAL A 47 9.86 -5.38 -8.63
C VAL A 47 10.93 -4.50 -7.99
N SER A 48 10.81 -4.17 -6.70
CA SER A 48 11.79 -3.27 -6.05
C SER A 48 13.18 -3.90 -5.91
N VAL A 49 13.27 -5.22 -5.75
CA VAL A 49 14.54 -5.95 -5.79
C VAL A 49 15.16 -5.82 -7.18
N GLY A 50 14.42 -6.13 -8.25
CA GLY A 50 14.93 -6.03 -9.62
C GLY A 50 15.38 -4.62 -9.99
N GLU A 51 14.62 -3.59 -9.61
CA GLU A 51 15.05 -2.19 -9.74
C GLU A 51 16.38 -1.93 -9.03
N SER A 52 16.52 -2.35 -7.78
CA SER A 52 17.74 -2.12 -7.00
C SER A 52 18.95 -2.84 -7.60
N GLU A 53 18.77 -4.06 -8.12
CA GLU A 53 19.84 -4.82 -8.75
C GLU A 53 20.29 -4.16 -10.05
N GLU A 54 19.35 -3.69 -10.87
CA GLU A 54 19.64 -3.00 -12.12
C GLU A 54 20.36 -1.66 -11.88
N TYR A 55 19.87 -0.84 -10.93
CA TYR A 55 20.54 0.42 -10.58
C TYR A 55 22.00 0.20 -10.14
N LYS A 56 22.24 -0.86 -9.36
CA LYS A 56 23.60 -1.23 -8.92
C LYS A 56 24.46 -1.71 -10.09
N ALA A 57 23.91 -2.48 -11.03
CA ALA A 57 24.62 -2.93 -12.22
C ALA A 57 25.04 -1.76 -13.13
N LEU A 58 24.16 -0.75 -13.25
CA LEU A 58 24.40 0.43 -14.07
C LEU A 58 25.56 1.31 -13.57
N PHE A 59 26.00 1.20 -12.31
CA PHE A 59 27.14 1.96 -11.77
C PHE A 59 28.42 1.80 -12.61
N ALA A 60 28.64 0.60 -13.16
CA ALA A 60 29.82 0.31 -13.97
C ALA A 60 29.75 0.92 -15.39
N ASN A 61 28.53 1.10 -15.91
CA ASN A 61 28.30 1.54 -17.28
C ASN A 61 28.07 3.06 -17.39
N LEU A 62 27.62 3.70 -16.30
CA LEU A 62 27.19 5.09 -16.28
C LEU A 62 27.82 5.86 -15.09
N PRO A 63 29.15 6.04 -15.06
CA PRO A 63 29.84 6.69 -13.94
C PRO A 63 29.38 8.14 -13.69
N ASP A 64 28.97 8.85 -14.76
CA ASP A 64 28.48 10.22 -14.67
C ASP A 64 27.13 10.34 -13.96
N LEU A 65 26.34 9.26 -13.90
CA LEU A 65 25.03 9.20 -13.25
C LEU A 65 25.08 8.50 -11.90
N ARG A 66 26.29 8.27 -11.36
CA ARG A 66 26.46 7.43 -10.17
C ARG A 66 25.68 7.94 -8.96
N SER A 67 25.65 9.25 -8.74
CA SER A 67 24.95 9.84 -7.59
C SER A 67 23.45 9.62 -7.67
N GLU A 68 22.87 9.81 -8.85
CA GLU A 68 21.45 9.60 -9.12
C GLU A 68 21.08 8.12 -9.03
N LEU A 69 21.89 7.25 -9.62
CA LEU A 69 21.69 5.80 -9.56
C LEU A 69 21.83 5.28 -8.13
N GLU A 70 22.74 5.85 -7.32
CA GLU A 70 22.89 5.49 -5.91
C GLU A 70 21.66 5.89 -5.09
N MET A 71 21.10 7.08 -5.33
CA MET A 71 19.83 7.50 -4.72
C MET A 71 18.69 6.53 -5.07
N LEU A 72 18.56 6.18 -6.35
CA LEU A 72 17.52 5.25 -6.82
C LEU A 72 17.71 3.85 -6.25
N TYR A 73 18.94 3.35 -6.22
CA TYR A 73 19.29 2.09 -5.57
C TYR A 73 18.86 2.07 -4.10
N MET A 74 19.24 3.10 -3.32
CA MET A 74 18.89 3.17 -1.90
C MET A 74 17.38 3.22 -1.70
N LYS A 75 16.66 3.97 -2.53
CA LYS A 75 15.20 4.06 -2.48
C LYS A 75 14.52 2.72 -2.77
N SER A 76 14.91 2.02 -3.84
CA SER A 76 14.32 0.71 -4.16
C SER A 76 14.71 -0.37 -3.13
N ARG A 77 15.90 -0.27 -2.53
CA ARG A 77 16.32 -1.14 -1.42
C ARG A 77 15.50 -0.89 -0.16
N GLU A 78 15.27 0.36 0.23
CA GLU A 78 14.42 0.74 1.37
C GLU A 78 12.97 0.27 1.16
N LYS A 79 12.43 0.45 -0.05
CA LYS A 79 11.11 -0.07 -0.43
C LYS A 79 11.03 -1.58 -0.24
N SER A 80 12.08 -2.31 -0.63
CA SER A 80 12.16 -3.76 -0.45
C SER A 80 12.12 -4.15 1.04
N SER A 81 12.85 -3.44 1.90
CA SER A 81 12.80 -3.66 3.35
C SER A 81 11.43 -3.38 3.95
N THR A 82 10.77 -2.30 3.51
CA THR A 82 9.40 -1.97 3.93
C THR A 82 8.41 -3.07 3.56
N LEU A 83 8.46 -3.53 2.30
CA LEU A 83 7.61 -4.61 1.79
C LEU A 83 7.83 -5.92 2.55
N MET A 84 9.08 -6.24 2.91
CA MET A 84 9.37 -7.40 3.74
C MET A 84 8.70 -7.31 5.12
N GLY A 85 8.77 -6.15 5.77
CA GLY A 85 8.08 -5.91 7.05
C GLY A 85 6.57 -6.10 6.94
N GLN A 86 5.96 -5.60 5.86
CA GLN A 86 4.52 -5.77 5.58
C GLN A 86 4.16 -7.25 5.35
N ILE A 87 4.97 -7.98 4.57
CA ILE A 87 4.81 -9.42 4.34
C ILE A 87 4.88 -10.19 5.65
N THR A 88 5.86 -9.90 6.51
CA THR A 88 6.01 -10.53 7.83
C THR A 88 4.79 -10.27 8.70
N ALA A 89 4.30 -9.02 8.76
CA ALA A 89 3.12 -8.68 9.54
C ALA A 89 1.87 -9.45 9.09
N ILE A 90 1.61 -9.50 7.78
CA ILE A 90 0.46 -10.24 7.23
C ILE A 90 0.59 -11.74 7.50
N ASN A 91 1.78 -12.33 7.31
CA ASN A 91 1.99 -13.74 7.60
C ASN A 91 1.71 -14.08 9.06
N ASN A 92 2.16 -13.24 10.01
CA ASN A 92 1.90 -13.47 11.43
C ASN A 92 0.39 -13.47 11.75
N VAL A 93 -0.36 -12.53 11.16
CA VAL A 93 -1.82 -12.48 11.33
C VAL A 93 -2.50 -13.68 10.66
N LEU A 94 -2.11 -14.03 9.44
CA LEU A 94 -2.63 -15.20 8.73
C LEU A 94 -2.39 -16.50 9.51
N SER A 95 -1.19 -16.66 10.09
CA SER A 95 -0.85 -17.79 10.94
C SER A 95 -1.77 -17.85 12.16
N TYR A 96 -2.00 -16.73 12.84
CA TYR A 96 -2.95 -16.65 13.96
C TYR A 96 -4.36 -17.07 13.53
N CYS A 97 -4.90 -16.46 12.47
CA CYS A 97 -6.25 -16.77 11.99
C CYS A 97 -6.41 -18.25 11.57
N LYS A 98 -5.40 -18.84 10.93
CA LYS A 98 -5.45 -20.24 10.48
C LYS A 98 -5.29 -21.24 11.63
N SER A 99 -4.47 -20.91 12.64
CA SER A 99 -4.29 -21.73 13.84
C SER A 99 -5.49 -21.69 14.77
N SER A 100 -6.29 -20.61 14.76
CA SER A 100 -7.53 -20.52 15.55
C SER A 100 -8.73 -21.28 14.95
N ILE A 101 -8.58 -21.84 13.75
CA ILE A 101 -9.64 -22.57 13.02
C ILE A 101 -9.51 -24.11 13.14
N LEU A 102 -8.40 -24.59 13.70
CA LEU A 102 -8.12 -26.01 14.00
C LEU A 102 -8.29 -26.30 15.49
#